data_AF-A0AAJ1ZPI2-F1
#
_entry.id   AF-A0AAJ1ZPI2-F1
#
_cell.length_a   1.000
_cell.length_b   1.000
_cell.length_c   1.000
_cell.angle_alpha   90.00
_cell.angle_beta   90.00
_cell.angle_gamma   90.00
#
_symmetry.space_group_name_H-M   'P 1'
#
loop_
_entity.id
_entity.type
_entity.pdbx_description
1 polymer ?
#
loop_
_entity_poly.entity_id
_entity_poly.type
_entity_poly.pdbx_seq_one_letter_code
_entity_poly.pdbx_strand_id
1 'polypeptide(L)'
;MGPVEISFLAAVASVAAEGIELMSQREALTIQRDLKEVLLREQQHRIRNNFQSIANLLSINAVKTKDDAARRGFQPVERRVFALASMYDHLLGLHEQRDDVDLSRYLGSLCDDLQQFYALKERRIS
;
A
#
# COMPACT_ATOMS: atom_id res chain seq x y z
N MET A 1 -20.68 32.81 -50.94
CA MET A 1 -20.66 32.69 -49.47
C MET A 1 -20.20 34.02 -48.90
N GLY A 2 -20.97 34.57 -47.97
CA GLY A 2 -20.66 35.87 -47.37
C GLY A 2 -19.53 35.75 -46.33
N PRO A 3 -18.80 36.83 -46.03
CA PRO A 3 -17.75 36.84 -44.99
C PRO A 3 -18.25 36.38 -43.61
N VAL A 4 -19.55 36.55 -43.32
CA VAL A 4 -20.20 36.11 -42.08
C VAL A 4 -20.32 34.58 -41.99
N GLU A 5 -20.65 33.89 -43.09
CA GLU A 5 -20.75 32.42 -43.11
C GLU A 5 -19.40 31.75 -42.89
N ILE A 6 -18.34 32.32 -43.48
CA ILE A 6 -16.96 31.82 -43.32
C ILE A 6 -16.51 32.00 -41.86
N SER A 7 -16.80 33.14 -41.25
CA SER A 7 -16.45 33.39 -39.84
C SER A 7 -17.22 32.48 -38.87
N PHE A 8 -18.49 32.18 -39.15
CA PHE A 8 -19.27 31.24 -38.36
C PHE A 8 -18.71 29.82 -38.45
N LEU A 9 -18.41 29.33 -39.67
CA LEU A 9 -17.81 28.01 -39.87
C LEU A 9 -16.44 27.90 -39.19
N ALA A 10 -15.61 28.95 -39.25
CA ALA A 10 -14.32 28.98 -38.58
C ALA A 10 -14.47 28.92 -37.05
N ALA A 11 -15.44 29.64 -36.48
CA ALA A 11 -15.72 29.58 -35.04
C ALA A 11 -16.19 28.18 -34.60
N VAL A 12 -17.11 27.57 -35.35
CA VAL A 12 -17.57 26.19 -35.08
C VAL A 12 -16.41 25.20 -35.18
N ALA A 13 -15.57 25.30 -36.21
CA ALA A 13 -14.40 24.45 -36.37
C ALA A 13 -13.40 24.60 -35.22
N SER A 14 -13.18 25.83 -34.75
CA SER A 14 -12.27 26.10 -33.62
C SER A 14 -12.79 25.49 -32.31
N VAL A 15 -14.10 25.65 -32.02
CA VAL A 15 -14.73 25.04 -30.83
C VAL A 15 -14.72 23.52 -30.91
N ALA A 16 -14.98 22.94 -32.09
CA ALA A 16 -14.93 21.50 -32.29
C ALA A 16 -13.51 20.96 -32.11
N ALA A 17 -12.49 21.66 -32.64
CA ALA A 17 -11.09 21.28 -32.47
C ALA A 17 -10.67 21.30 -30.99
N GLU A 18 -11.02 22.36 -30.25
CA GLU A 18 -10.76 22.48 -28.82
C GLU A 18 -11.48 21.39 -28.02
N GLY A 19 -12.72 21.05 -28.39
CA GLY A 19 -13.47 19.94 -27.79
C GLY A 19 -12.82 18.57 -28.03
N ILE A 20 -12.33 18.31 -29.24
CA ILE A 20 -11.60 17.07 -29.58
C ILE A 20 -10.30 16.98 -28.76
N GLU A 21 -9.54 18.06 -28.69
CA GLU A 21 -8.31 18.11 -27.91
C GLU A 21 -8.56 17.83 -26.43
N LEU A 22 -9.56 18.49 -25.82
CA LEU A 22 -9.95 18.24 -24.43
C LEU A 22 -10.36 16.79 -24.17
N MET A 23 -11.11 16.17 -25.09
CA MET A 23 -11.50 14.76 -24.97
C MET A 23 -10.26 13.85 -25.00
N SER A 24 -9.31 14.09 -25.91
CA SER A 24 -8.07 13.31 -25.98
C SER A 24 -7.20 13.46 -24.73
N GLN A 25 -7.13 14.66 -24.14
CA GLN A 25 -6.43 14.90 -22.88
C GLN A 25 -7.09 14.16 -21.72
N ARG A 26 -8.42 14.16 -21.66
CA ARG A 26 -9.17 13.40 -20.65
C ARG A 26 -8.96 11.90 -20.77
N GLU A 27 -8.95 11.38 -21.99
CA GLU A 27 -8.69 9.96 -22.25
C GLU A 27 -7.27 9.60 -21.80
N ALA A 28 -6.26 10.41 -22.15
CA ALA A 28 -4.88 10.22 -21.71
C ALA A 28 -4.75 10.25 -20.17
N LEU A 29 -5.44 11.19 -19.50
CA LEU A 29 -5.47 11.25 -18.03
C LEU A 29 -6.14 10.03 -17.42
N THR A 30 -7.20 9.51 -18.04
CA THR A 30 -7.90 8.30 -17.58
C THR A 30 -6.99 7.09 -17.70
N ILE A 31 -6.33 6.92 -18.85
CA ILE A 31 -5.35 5.85 -19.06
C ILE A 31 -4.20 5.95 -18.04
N GLN A 32 -3.68 7.16 -17.79
CA GLN A 32 -2.63 7.37 -16.80
C GLN A 32 -3.10 7.01 -15.38
N ARG A 33 -4.33 7.37 -15.01
CA ARG A 33 -4.92 7.02 -13.72
C ARG A 33 -5.01 5.50 -13.58
N ASP A 34 -5.57 4.82 -14.57
CA ASP A 34 -5.78 3.37 -14.52
C ASP A 34 -4.46 2.61 -14.45
N LEU A 35 -3.46 3.04 -15.23
CA LEU A 35 -2.11 2.48 -15.15
C LEU A 35 -1.50 2.69 -13.75
N LYS A 36 -1.68 3.87 -13.17
CA LYS A 36 -1.20 4.17 -11.82
C LYS A 36 -1.87 3.28 -10.78
N GLU A 37 -3.17 3.02 -10.89
CA GLU A 37 -3.88 2.09 -10.00
C GLU A 37 -3.31 0.67 -10.09
N VAL A 38 -3.07 0.16 -11.31
CA VAL A 38 -2.46 -1.16 -11.52
C VAL A 38 -1.05 -1.23 -10.89
N LEU A 39 -0.23 -0.20 -11.11
CA LEU A 39 1.13 -0.14 -10.55
C LEU A 39 1.12 -0.09 -9.01
N LEU A 40 0.16 0.63 -8.42
CA LEU A 40 -0.01 0.69 -6.97
C LEU A 40 -0.38 -0.69 -6.41
N ARG A 41 -1.28 -1.42 -7.06
CA ARG A 41 -1.64 -2.78 -6.66
C ARG A 41 -0.45 -3.73 -6.74
N GLU A 42 0.33 -3.68 -7.81
CA GLU A 42 1.53 -4.51 -7.96
C GLU A 42 2.58 -4.21 -6.88
N GLN A 43 2.79 -2.93 -6.54
CA GLN A 43 3.65 -2.53 -5.42
C GLN A 43 3.15 -3.10 -4.09
N GLN A 44 1.85 -3.04 -3.83
CA GLN A 44 1.26 -3.60 -2.61
C GLN A 44 1.47 -5.11 -2.52
N HIS A 45 1.24 -5.84 -3.61
CA HIS A 45 1.52 -7.28 -3.69
C HIS A 45 2.99 -7.59 -3.41
N ARG A 46 3.93 -6.83 -3.98
CA ARG A 46 5.37 -7.01 -3.73
C ARG A 46 5.75 -6.73 -2.28
N ILE A 47 5.17 -5.71 -1.66
CA ILE A 47 5.46 -5.40 -0.26
C ILE A 47 4.94 -6.50 0.66
N ARG A 48 3.75 -7.07 0.41
CA ARG A 48 3.27 -8.27 1.12
C ARG A 48 4.23 -9.45 0.97
N ASN A 49 4.70 -9.71 -0.25
CA ASN A 49 5.67 -10.78 -0.52
C ASN A 49 7.00 -10.56 0.22
N ASN A 50 7.45 -9.31 0.34
CA ASN A 50 8.65 -8.96 1.09
C ASN A 50 8.49 -9.26 2.59
N PHE A 51 7.36 -8.87 3.20
CA PHE A 51 7.08 -9.20 4.60
C PHE A 51 7.04 -10.71 4.83
N GLN A 52 6.37 -11.47 3.95
CA GLN A 52 6.35 -12.93 4.02
C GLN A 52 7.75 -13.54 3.93
N SER A 53 8.59 -13.02 3.03
CA SER A 53 9.98 -13.48 2.85
C SER A 53 10.83 -13.19 4.09
N ILE A 54 10.70 -11.99 4.67
CA ILE A 54 11.39 -11.63 5.92
C ILE A 54 10.94 -12.54 7.07
N ALA A 55 9.64 -12.78 7.23
CA ALA A 55 9.11 -13.69 8.25
C ALA A 55 9.66 -15.11 8.08
N ASN A 56 9.67 -15.64 6.86
CA ASN A 56 10.24 -16.96 6.55
C ASN A 56 11.73 -17.03 6.91
N LEU A 57 12.51 -16.00 6.57
CA LEU A 57 13.93 -15.93 6.93
C LEU A 57 14.11 -15.90 8.45
N LEU A 58 13.32 -15.12 9.18
CA LEU A 58 13.37 -15.08 10.65
C LEU A 58 13.06 -16.44 11.26
N SER A 59 12.02 -17.12 10.77
CA SER A 59 11.63 -18.46 11.22
C SER A 59 12.74 -19.49 10.98
N ILE A 60 13.32 -19.53 9.77
CA ILE A 60 14.44 -20.43 9.43
C ILE A 60 15.65 -20.19 10.33
N ASN A 61 16.01 -18.93 10.57
CA ASN A 61 17.15 -18.58 11.42
C ASN A 61 16.86 -18.91 12.89
N ALA A 62 15.63 -18.72 13.37
CA ALA A 62 15.23 -19.11 14.71
C ALA A 62 15.38 -20.63 14.93
N VAL A 63 14.94 -21.45 13.96
CA VAL A 63 15.08 -22.92 14.02
C VAL A 63 16.55 -23.36 13.99
N LYS A 64 17.40 -22.68 13.21
CA LYS A 64 18.84 -23.01 13.12
C LYS A 64 19.68 -22.53 14.31
N THR A 65 19.12 -21.66 15.15
CA THR A 65 19.84 -21.08 16.29
C THR A 65 19.88 -22.07 17.46
N LYS A 66 21.09 -22.46 17.88
CA LYS A 66 21.31 -23.43 18.96
C LYS A 66 21.16 -22.82 20.36
N ASP A 67 21.48 -21.55 20.52
CA ASP A 67 21.34 -20.85 21.80
C ASP A 67 19.87 -20.49 22.03
N ASP A 68 19.30 -21.00 23.11
CA ASP A 68 17.91 -20.75 23.50
C ASP A 68 17.65 -19.28 23.85
N ALA A 69 18.64 -18.55 24.36
CA ALA A 69 18.49 -17.12 24.62
C ALA A 69 18.41 -16.33 23.32
N ALA A 70 19.31 -16.57 22.37
CA ALA A 70 19.27 -16.00 21.03
C ALA A 70 17.99 -16.39 20.26
N ARG A 71 17.55 -17.66 20.36
CA ARG A 71 16.31 -18.14 19.72
C ARG A 71 15.07 -17.38 20.21
N ARG A 72 14.97 -17.12 21.51
CA ARG A 72 13.91 -16.27 22.09
C ARG A 72 13.96 -14.82 21.60
N GLY A 73 15.12 -14.33 21.17
CA GLY A 73 15.29 -13.00 20.58
C GLY A 73 14.62 -12.82 19.22
N PHE A 74 14.36 -13.90 18.47
CA PHE A 74 13.67 -13.81 17.16
C PHE A 74 12.17 -13.60 17.28
N GLN A 75 11.53 -14.15 18.32
CA GLN A 75 10.07 -14.07 18.52
C GLN A 75 9.51 -12.64 18.55
N PRO A 76 10.14 -11.67 19.25
CA PRO A 76 9.70 -10.28 19.22
C PRO A 76 9.88 -9.62 17.84
N VAL A 77 10.91 -10.02 17.08
CA VAL A 77 11.19 -9.47 15.74
C VAL A 77 10.15 -9.99 14.74
N GLU A 78 9.85 -11.28 14.79
CA GLU A 78 8.81 -11.91 13.97
C GLU A 78 7.44 -11.25 14.20
N ARG A 79 7.04 -11.05 15.47
CA ARG A 79 5.80 -10.33 15.83
C ARG A 79 5.73 -8.94 15.21
N ARG A 80 6.81 -8.16 15.31
CA ARG A 80 6.87 -6.81 14.69
C ARG A 80 6.73 -6.85 13.18
N VAL A 81 7.35 -7.82 12.51
CA VAL A 81 7.23 -7.99 11.06
C VAL A 81 5.78 -8.31 10.67
N PHE A 82 5.11 -9.18 11.44
CA PHE A 82 3.68 -9.45 11.24
C PHE A 82 2.79 -8.23 11.50
N ALA A 83 3.05 -7.47 12.56
CA ALA A 83 2.30 -6.24 12.85
C ALA A 83 2.47 -5.18 11.75
N LEU A 84 3.69 -5.00 11.24
CA LEU A 84 3.97 -4.10 10.11
C LEU A 84 3.29 -4.58 8.82
N ALA A 85 3.30 -5.89 8.55
CA ALA A 85 2.60 -6.46 7.40
C ALA A 85 1.08 -6.25 7.50
N SER A 86 0.49 -6.50 8.68
CA SER A 86 -0.93 -6.28 8.94
C SER A 86 -1.31 -4.80 8.82
N MET A 87 -0.46 -3.90 9.32
CA MET A 87 -0.64 -2.46 9.19
C MET A 87 -0.61 -2.03 7.73
N TYR A 88 0.35 -2.55 6.96
CA TYR A 88 0.47 -2.28 5.53
C TYR A 88 -0.78 -2.75 4.77
N ASP A 89 -1.26 -3.96 5.06
CA ASP A 89 -2.49 -4.50 4.46
C ASP A 89 -3.75 -3.71 4.87
N HIS A 90 -3.82 -3.16 6.09
CA HIS A 90 -4.99 -2.38 6.57
C HIS A 90 -4.99 -0.90 6.14
N LEU A 91 -3.83 -0.23 6.11
CA LEU A 91 -3.74 1.21 5.82
C LEU A 91 -3.53 1.50 4.34
N LEU A 92 -2.79 0.64 3.64
CA LEU A 92 -2.40 0.85 2.26
C LEU A 92 -3.04 -0.16 1.32
N GLY A 93 -3.45 -1.34 1.81
CA GLY A 93 -4.19 -2.32 1.02
C GLY A 93 -5.47 -1.69 0.51
N LEU A 94 -5.46 -1.30 -0.77
CA LEU A 94 -6.65 -0.91 -1.51
C LEU A 94 -7.53 -2.17 -1.57
N HIS A 95 -8.38 -2.36 -0.57
CA HIS A 95 -9.39 -3.40 -0.61
C HIS A 95 -10.30 -3.07 -1.80
N GLU A 96 -10.21 -3.90 -2.83
CA GLU A 96 -11.09 -3.77 -3.99
C GLU A 96 -12.58 -3.89 -3.60
N GLN A 97 -12.96 -4.40 -2.41
CA GLN A 97 -14.37 -4.64 -2.06
C GLN A 97 -14.72 -4.67 -0.54
N ARG A 98 -13.94 -4.06 0.37
CA ARG A 98 -14.36 -3.94 1.79
C ARG A 98 -14.02 -2.58 2.37
N ASP A 99 -15.06 -1.77 2.53
CA ASP A 99 -15.06 -0.42 3.10
C ASP A 99 -14.87 -0.36 4.63
N ASP A 100 -14.51 -1.46 5.30
CA ASP A 100 -14.44 -1.46 6.77
C ASP A 100 -13.12 -2.00 7.31
N VAL A 101 -12.42 -1.13 8.02
CA VAL A 101 -11.13 -1.39 8.68
C VAL A 101 -11.42 -1.63 10.16
N ASP A 102 -11.14 -2.83 10.66
CA ASP A 102 -11.22 -3.10 12.11
C ASP A 102 -9.98 -2.52 12.82
N LEU A 103 -10.01 -1.19 12.98
CA LEU A 103 -8.98 -0.43 13.67
C LEU A 103 -8.79 -0.88 15.12
N SER A 104 -9.84 -1.41 15.75
CA SER A 104 -9.80 -1.92 17.12
C SER A 104 -8.90 -3.14 17.23
N ARG A 105 -9.01 -4.08 16.28
CA ARG A 105 -8.16 -5.27 16.21
C ARG A 105 -6.69 -4.93 15.97
N TYR A 106 -6.42 -3.95 15.12
CA TYR A 106 -5.06 -3.44 14.88
C TYR A 106 -4.46 -2.76 16.11
N LEU A 107 -5.19 -1.82 16.73
CA LEU A 107 -4.72 -1.13 17.93
C LEU A 107 -4.48 -2.12 19.07
N GLY A 108 -5.32 -3.15 19.19
CA GLY A 108 -5.12 -4.26 20.13
C GLY A 108 -3.78 -4.97 19.92
N SER A 109 -3.49 -5.44 18.69
CA SER A 109 -2.23 -6.15 18.44
C SER A 109 -1.01 -5.25 18.64
N LEU A 110 -1.09 -3.97 18.28
CA LEU A 110 -0.02 -3.01 18.47
C LEU A 110 0.25 -2.75 19.97
N CYS A 111 -0.82 -2.59 20.77
CA CYS A 111 -0.70 -2.42 22.21
C CYS A 111 -0.10 -3.67 22.88
N ASP A 112 -0.50 -4.87 22.46
CA ASP A 112 0.06 -6.13 22.96
C ASP A 112 1.56 -6.26 22.63
N ASP A 113 1.96 -5.92 21.40
CA ASP A 113 3.35 -5.92 20.97
C ASP A 113 4.21 -4.91 21.76
N LEU A 114 3.66 -3.72 22.01
CA LEU A 114 4.32 -2.70 22.83
C LEU A 114 4.48 -3.18 24.28
N GLN A 115 3.41 -3.71 24.90
CA GLN A 115 3.48 -4.25 26.26
C GLN A 115 4.52 -5.35 26.39
N GLN A 116 4.57 -6.28 25.43
CA GLN A 116 5.55 -7.35 25.43
C GLN A 116 6.99 -6.83 25.29
N PHE A 117 7.20 -5.79 24.47
CA PHE A 117 8.50 -5.15 24.34
C PHE A 117 8.96 -4.47 25.65
N TYR A 118 8.06 -3.77 26.34
CA TYR A 118 8.37 -3.13 27.62
C TYR A 118 8.57 -4.16 28.75
N ALA A 119 7.80 -5.24 28.80
CA ALA A 119 7.96 -6.31 29.80
C ALA A 119 9.31 -7.05 29.65
N LEU A 120 9.81 -7.20 28.42
CA LEU A 120 11.15 -7.75 28.16
C LEU A 120 12.27 -6.80 28.58
N LYS A 121 12.01 -5.48 28.61
CA LYS A 121 12.96 -4.47 29.08
C LYS A 121 13.10 -4.52 30.60
N GLU A 122 12.02 -4.69 31.35
CA GLU A 122 12.07 -4.80 32.82
C GLU A 122 12.77 -6.07 33.30
N ARG A 123 12.60 -7.21 32.62
CA ARG A 123 13.30 -8.48 32.94
C ARG A 123 14.81 -8.48 32.72
N ARG A 124 15.35 -7.51 31.98
CA ARG A 124 16.80 -7.38 31.71
C ARG A 124 17.52 -6.41 32.66
N ILE A 125 16.78 -5.73 33.53
CA ILE A 125 17.33 -4.74 34.49
C ILE A 125 17.24 -5.27 35.93
N SER A 126 16.97 -6.57 36.12
CA SER A 126 17.09 -7.28 37.40
C SER A 126 18.10 -8.40 37.35
#